data_AF-A0A8V0Z4W3-F1
#
_entry.id   AF-A0A8V0Z4W3-F1
#
_cell.length_a   1.000
_cell.length_b   1.000
_cell.length_c   1.000
_cell.angle_alpha   90.00
_cell.angle_beta   90.00
_cell.angle_gamma   90.00
#
_symmetry.space_group_name_H-M   'P 1'
#
loop_
_entity.id
_entity.type
_entity.pdbx_description
1 polymer ?
#
loop_
_entity_poly.entity_id
_entity_poly.type
_entity_poly.pdbx_seq_one_letter_code
_entity_poly.pdbx_strand_id
1 'polypeptide(L)'
;MEQEMRMRCFLHASAEELRNQQSNVLRNLCTDSYLDVEKTAQWFQNLIRNAWKYTHLSAMCSMNVTQSKRSCRLQVTDVYKKIFLVEMLFGVQQDDTDIFLSSQETEVGTTPSTIWPQSCTVAEVKFFLLVAARAEERNFYIRYMQVCTYILAGLNFSVYELKTVLMHLLTAIPLEGWHRSYFLERIDDILRYLRCCVEEKHLGHFFIGNEDVPAEIILPQDFRESEPLNLFEHLEDPERHKQALQELEELQDRLMSLLIYGK
;
A
#
# COMPACT_ATOMS: atom_id res chain seq x y z
N MET A 1 -42.28 6.09 -6.25
CA MET A 1 -42.09 5.99 -7.71
C MET A 1 -40.59 5.97 -7.93
N GLU A 2 -40.00 4.78 -7.78
CA GLU A 2 -38.57 4.56 -7.98
C GLU A 2 -38.28 4.69 -9.48
N GLN A 3 -37.69 5.81 -9.87
CA GLN A 3 -36.94 5.84 -11.11
C GLN A 3 -35.62 5.13 -10.82
N GLU A 4 -35.52 3.87 -11.22
CA GLU A 4 -34.23 3.22 -11.46
C GLU A 4 -33.46 4.10 -12.45
N MET A 5 -32.55 4.92 -11.92
CA MET A 5 -31.50 5.51 -12.74
C MET A 5 -30.69 4.35 -13.28
N ARG A 6 -30.92 4.01 -14.55
CA ARG A 6 -30.09 3.10 -15.34
C ARG A 6 -28.69 3.71 -15.44
N MET A 7 -27.87 3.54 -14.40
CA MET A 7 -26.48 3.96 -14.38
C MET A 7 -25.76 3.15 -15.45
N ARG A 8 -25.43 3.81 -16.56
CA ARG A 8 -24.63 3.21 -17.62
C ARG A 8 -23.17 3.22 -17.19
N CYS A 9 -22.44 2.18 -17.56
CA CYS A 9 -21.02 2.05 -17.28
C CYS A 9 -20.24 3.20 -17.93
N PHE A 10 -19.49 3.96 -17.12
CA PHE A 10 -18.74 5.15 -17.53
C PHE A 10 -17.69 4.90 -18.62
N LEU A 11 -17.24 3.65 -18.77
CA LEU A 11 -16.27 3.23 -19.78
C LEU A 11 -16.87 3.11 -21.19
N HIS A 12 -18.19 2.98 -21.32
CA HIS A 12 -18.86 2.66 -22.58
C HIS A 12 -19.76 3.79 -23.10
N ALA A 13 -19.70 4.99 -22.50
CA ALA A 13 -20.47 6.16 -22.91
C ALA A 13 -19.58 7.17 -23.63
N SER A 14 -20.06 7.73 -24.74
CA SER A 14 -19.31 8.76 -25.48
C SER A 14 -19.26 10.10 -24.72
N ALA A 15 -18.26 10.93 -24.99
CA ALA A 15 -18.12 12.25 -24.35
C ALA A 15 -19.34 13.17 -24.58
N GLU A 16 -20.02 13.04 -25.73
CA GLU A 16 -21.26 13.76 -26.03
C GLU A 16 -22.46 13.20 -25.24
N GLU A 17 -22.52 11.88 -25.05
CA GLU A 17 -23.55 11.22 -24.26
C GLU A 17 -23.44 11.53 -22.76
N LEU A 18 -22.20 11.62 -22.24
CA LEU A 18 -21.92 12.03 -20.86
C LEU A 18 -22.20 13.53 -20.63
N ARG A 19 -22.03 14.39 -21.64
CA ARG A 19 -22.47 15.80 -21.58
C ARG A 19 -24.00 15.94 -21.53
N ASN A 20 -24.71 15.05 -22.22
CA ASN A 20 -26.18 15.06 -22.29
C ASN A 20 -26.82 14.40 -21.06
N GLN A 21 -26.16 13.43 -20.43
CA GLN A 21 -26.53 12.95 -19.10
C GLN A 21 -25.98 13.93 -18.05
N GLN A 22 -26.80 14.90 -17.64
CA GLN A 22 -26.54 15.74 -16.46
C GLN A 22 -26.59 14.91 -15.15
N SER A 23 -25.72 13.90 -15.04
CA SER A 23 -25.43 13.28 -13.77
C SER A 23 -24.69 14.32 -12.93
N ASN A 24 -25.38 14.85 -11.91
CA ASN A 24 -24.79 15.78 -10.93
C ASN A 24 -23.47 15.25 -10.37
N VAL A 25 -23.29 13.92 -10.34
CA VAL A 25 -22.08 13.26 -9.86
C VAL A 25 -20.87 13.58 -10.75
N LEU A 26 -20.98 13.50 -12.08
CA LEU A 26 -19.84 13.77 -12.99
C LEU A 26 -19.36 15.21 -12.90
N ARG A 27 -20.30 16.16 -12.83
CA ARG A 27 -19.97 17.59 -12.69
C ARG A 27 -19.29 17.88 -11.34
N ASN A 28 -19.62 17.10 -10.32
CA ASN A 28 -19.10 17.28 -8.96
C ASN A 28 -17.79 16.54 -8.71
N LEU A 29 -17.46 15.50 -9.48
CA LEU A 29 -16.26 14.66 -9.25
C LEU A 29 -15.18 14.81 -10.32
N CYS A 30 -15.50 15.29 -11.52
CA CYS A 30 -14.54 15.38 -12.64
C CYS A 30 -14.06 16.80 -12.90
N THR A 31 -12.83 16.94 -13.40
CA THR A 31 -12.29 18.15 -14.05
C THR A 31 -12.08 17.80 -15.51
N ASP A 32 -12.81 18.50 -16.39
CA ASP A 32 -12.98 18.13 -17.79
C ASP A 32 -13.46 16.67 -17.93
N SER A 33 -12.65 15.81 -18.57
CA SER A 33 -12.95 14.38 -18.78
C SER A 33 -12.27 13.46 -17.77
N TYR A 34 -11.55 14.02 -16.79
CA TYR A 34 -10.75 13.25 -15.84
C TYR A 34 -11.39 13.27 -14.46
N LEU A 35 -11.37 12.11 -13.79
CA LEU A 35 -11.77 12.03 -12.38
C LEU A 35 -10.80 12.88 -11.55
N ASP A 36 -11.33 13.84 -10.81
CA ASP A 36 -10.55 14.75 -10.00
C ASP A 36 -10.54 14.27 -8.54
N VAL A 37 -9.36 13.99 -8.04
CA VAL A 37 -9.13 13.48 -6.69
C VAL A 37 -9.58 14.46 -5.61
N GLU A 38 -9.44 15.77 -5.84
CA GLU A 38 -9.71 16.80 -4.85
C GLU A 38 -11.21 17.00 -4.74
N LYS A 39 -11.89 17.03 -5.88
CA LYS A 39 -13.35 16.97 -5.92
C LYS A 39 -13.89 15.70 -5.28
N THR A 40 -13.26 14.56 -5.54
CA THR A 40 -13.62 13.26 -4.93
C THR A 40 -13.45 13.29 -3.41
N ALA A 41 -12.31 13.78 -2.92
CA ALA A 41 -12.03 13.92 -1.51
C ALA A 41 -13.05 14.85 -0.83
N GLN A 42 -13.31 16.03 -1.39
CA GLN A 42 -14.26 17.00 -0.86
C GLN A 42 -15.69 16.44 -0.82
N TRP A 43 -16.12 15.78 -1.90
CA TRP A 43 -17.42 15.11 -1.97
C TRP A 43 -17.55 14.06 -0.87
N PHE A 44 -16.56 13.18 -0.73
CA PHE A 44 -16.57 12.10 0.25
C PHE A 44 -16.51 12.63 1.70
N GLN A 45 -15.71 13.65 1.97
CA GLN A 45 -15.68 14.32 3.27
C GLN A 45 -17.05 14.89 3.65
N ASN A 46 -17.75 15.51 2.71
CA ASN A 46 -19.11 16.01 2.93
C ASN A 46 -20.12 14.86 3.14
N LEU A 47 -19.98 13.78 2.38
CA LEU A 47 -20.79 12.57 2.57
C LEU A 47 -20.62 12.00 3.98
N ILE A 48 -19.38 11.82 4.45
CA ILE A 48 -19.09 11.31 5.79
C ILE A 48 -19.59 12.24 6.89
N ARG A 49 -19.41 13.57 6.76
CA ARG A 49 -19.95 14.55 7.72
C ARG A 49 -21.47 14.46 7.84
N ASN A 50 -22.17 14.25 6.72
CA ASN A 50 -23.61 14.13 6.71
C ASN A 50 -24.07 12.78 7.26
N ALA A 51 -23.45 11.68 6.82
CA ALA A 51 -23.75 10.34 7.31
C ALA A 51 -23.52 10.21 8.83
N TRP A 52 -22.46 10.82 9.35
CA TRP A 52 -22.11 10.78 10.78
C TRP A 52 -23.28 11.21 11.67
N LYS A 53 -24.02 12.25 11.29
CA LYS A 53 -25.18 12.78 12.04
C LYS A 53 -26.28 11.75 12.29
N TYR A 54 -26.34 10.71 11.45
CA TYR A 54 -27.34 9.65 11.53
C TYR A 54 -26.81 8.36 12.16
N THR A 55 -25.54 8.35 12.58
CA THR A 55 -24.94 7.18 13.26
C THR A 55 -25.27 7.21 14.74
N HIS A 56 -25.47 6.02 15.34
CA HIS A 56 -25.61 5.89 16.79
C HIS A 56 -24.39 6.43 17.56
N LEU A 57 -23.21 6.39 16.94
CA LEU A 57 -21.96 6.86 17.53
C LEU A 57 -21.91 8.38 17.70
N SER A 58 -22.66 9.15 16.90
CA SER A 58 -22.63 10.62 16.96
C SER A 58 -23.13 11.22 18.27
N ALA A 59 -23.95 10.48 19.03
CA ALA A 59 -24.43 10.89 20.35
C ALA A 59 -23.40 10.66 21.46
N MET A 60 -22.42 9.77 21.23
CA MET A 60 -21.46 9.32 22.25
C MET A 60 -20.03 9.76 21.94
N CYS A 61 -19.69 9.91 20.67
CA CYS A 61 -18.37 10.25 20.18
C CYS A 61 -18.41 11.55 19.38
N SER A 62 -17.31 12.29 19.35
CA SER A 62 -17.14 13.39 18.41
C SER A 62 -16.31 12.95 17.21
N MET A 63 -16.62 13.48 16.03
CA MET A 63 -15.85 13.25 14.82
C MET A 63 -15.57 14.59 14.15
N ASN A 64 -14.31 14.84 13.84
CA ASN A 64 -13.88 15.91 12.97
C ASN A 64 -13.33 15.33 11.67
N VAL A 65 -13.62 16.00 10.56
CA VAL A 65 -13.06 15.67 9.25
C VAL A 65 -12.07 16.76 8.88
N THR A 66 -10.79 16.43 8.88
CA THR A 66 -9.70 17.35 8.59
C THR A 66 -9.60 17.57 7.09
N GLN A 67 -9.27 18.80 6.68
CA GLN A 67 -9.15 19.13 5.27
C GLN A 67 -7.92 18.43 4.68
N SER A 68 -8.15 17.59 3.68
CA SER A 68 -7.13 16.97 2.83
C SER A 68 -7.59 17.00 1.39
N LYS A 69 -6.67 17.24 0.46
CA LYS A 69 -6.97 17.31 -0.98
C LYS A 69 -7.04 15.94 -1.63
N ARG A 70 -6.40 14.93 -1.07
CA ARG A 70 -6.27 13.60 -1.70
C ARG A 70 -6.70 12.45 -0.81
N SER A 71 -7.19 12.75 0.39
CA SER A 71 -7.67 11.74 1.34
C SER A 71 -8.83 12.28 2.19
N CYS A 72 -9.50 11.40 2.91
CA CYS A 72 -10.45 11.77 3.95
C CYS A 72 -9.85 11.39 5.30
N ARG A 73 -9.44 12.41 6.08
CA ARG A 73 -8.87 12.23 7.41
C ARG A 73 -9.93 12.48 8.47
N LEU A 74 -10.20 11.47 9.28
CA LEU A 74 -11.14 11.50 10.38
C LEU A 74 -10.39 11.49 11.70
N GLN A 75 -10.76 12.40 12.59
CA GLN A 75 -10.38 12.35 13.99
C GLN A 75 -11.64 12.02 14.80
N VAL A 76 -11.70 10.81 15.35
CA VAL A 76 -12.80 10.35 16.19
C VAL A 76 -12.35 10.37 17.64
N THR A 77 -13.07 11.07 18.51
CA THR A 77 -12.85 11.04 19.96
C THR A 77 -13.97 10.26 20.60
N ASP A 78 -13.62 9.20 21.31
CA ASP A 78 -14.60 8.36 22.00
C ASP A 78 -15.05 8.95 23.35
N VAL A 79 -15.95 8.22 24.01
CA VAL A 79 -16.47 8.57 25.34
C VAL A 79 -15.40 8.64 26.42
N TYR A 80 -14.28 7.94 26.24
CA TYR A 80 -13.14 7.90 27.16
C TYR A 80 -12.07 8.94 26.81
N LYS A 81 -12.37 9.88 25.90
CA LYS A 81 -11.44 10.90 25.39
C LYS A 81 -10.24 10.31 24.65
N LYS A 82 -10.31 9.05 24.22
CA LYS A 82 -9.31 8.46 23.34
C LYS A 82 -9.53 8.96 21.93
N ILE A 83 -8.43 9.41 21.30
CA ILE A 83 -8.44 9.94 19.94
C ILE A 83 -7.98 8.85 18.98
N PHE A 84 -8.78 8.62 17.94
CA PHE A 84 -8.47 7.74 16.82
C PHE A 84 -8.33 8.58 15.56
N LEU A 85 -7.24 8.38 14.84
CA LEU A 85 -6.97 9.00 13.55
C LEU A 85 -7.17 7.94 12.47
N VAL A 86 -8.04 8.21 11.51
CA VAL A 86 -8.31 7.32 10.37
C VAL A 86 -8.09 8.12 9.11
N GLU A 87 -7.19 7.65 8.25
CA GLU A 87 -7.01 8.19 6.91
C GLU A 87 -7.57 7.21 5.89
N MET A 88 -8.53 7.69 5.09
CA MET A 88 -9.10 6.94 3.98
C MET A 88 -8.52 7.48 2.67
N LEU A 89 -7.88 6.59 1.91
CA LEU A 89 -7.43 6.84 0.56
C LEU A 89 -8.46 6.31 -0.43
N PHE A 90 -8.47 6.88 -1.63
CA PHE A 90 -9.39 6.48 -2.70
C PHE A 90 -8.63 5.65 -3.73
N GLY A 91 -9.27 4.59 -4.21
CA GLY A 91 -8.73 3.73 -5.25
C GLY A 91 -9.79 3.47 -6.31
N VAL A 92 -9.38 3.55 -7.58
CA VAL A 92 -10.17 3.11 -8.73
C VAL A 92 -9.48 1.87 -9.29
N GLN A 93 -10.21 0.75 -9.36
CA GLN A 93 -9.65 -0.49 -9.90
C GLN A 93 -9.30 -0.29 -11.38
N GLN A 94 -8.10 -0.72 -11.77
CA GLN A 94 -7.68 -0.71 -13.16
C GLN A 94 -8.18 -2.00 -13.83
N ASP A 95 -9.20 -1.84 -14.69
CA ASP A 95 -9.89 -2.94 -15.35
C ASP A 95 -10.35 -4.00 -14.32
N ASP A 96 -10.21 -5.29 -14.64
CA ASP A 96 -10.48 -6.40 -13.73
C ASP A 96 -9.19 -6.96 -13.08
N THR A 97 -8.20 -6.09 -12.84
CA THR A 97 -6.91 -6.47 -12.23
C THR A 97 -6.86 -6.15 -10.74
N ASP A 98 -5.83 -6.63 -10.04
CA ASP A 98 -5.57 -6.29 -8.63
C ASP A 98 -4.78 -4.98 -8.47
N ILE A 99 -4.56 -4.23 -9.55
CA ILE A 99 -3.88 -2.92 -9.55
C ILE A 99 -4.91 -1.80 -9.53
N PHE A 100 -4.63 -0.78 -8.73
CA PHE A 100 -5.54 0.34 -8.51
C PHE A 100 -4.86 1.66 -8.83
N LEU A 101 -5.61 2.59 -9.39
CA LEU A 101 -5.24 4.00 -9.46
C LEU A 101 -5.59 4.65 -8.12
N SER A 102 -4.59 5.11 -7.39
CA SER A 102 -4.70 5.60 -6.02
C SER A 102 -4.72 7.12 -5.94
N SER A 103 -5.39 7.66 -4.94
CA SER A 103 -5.33 9.08 -4.62
C SER A 103 -4.03 9.49 -3.95
N GLN A 104 -3.22 8.54 -3.49
CA GLN A 104 -1.95 8.79 -2.81
C GLN A 104 -1.02 9.68 -3.66
N GLU A 105 -0.35 10.63 -3.01
CA GLU A 105 0.63 11.48 -3.68
C GLU A 105 1.89 10.67 -3.99
N THR A 106 2.50 10.95 -5.15
CA THR A 106 3.86 10.53 -5.40
C THR A 106 4.82 11.49 -4.69
N GLU A 107 6.00 11.01 -4.29
CA GLU A 107 6.98 11.81 -3.54
C GLU A 107 7.56 13.01 -4.33
N VAL A 108 7.21 13.13 -5.62
CA VAL A 108 7.76 14.14 -6.55
C VAL A 108 6.74 15.27 -6.78
N GLY A 109 6.80 16.31 -5.94
CA GLY A 109 6.12 17.58 -6.17
C GLY A 109 4.59 17.56 -6.09
N THR A 110 3.94 18.66 -6.47
CA THR A 110 2.47 18.78 -6.46
C THR A 110 1.87 17.98 -7.63
N THR A 111 1.51 16.73 -7.38
CA THR A 111 0.78 15.89 -8.34
C THR A 111 -0.56 16.55 -8.70
N PRO A 112 -0.85 16.83 -10.00
CA PRO A 112 -2.11 17.46 -10.40
C PRO A 112 -3.34 16.68 -9.93
N SER A 113 -4.45 17.36 -9.61
CA SER A 113 -5.65 16.72 -9.04
C SER A 113 -6.30 15.65 -9.95
N THR A 114 -5.97 15.66 -11.24
CA THR A 114 -6.46 14.69 -12.22
C THR A 114 -5.57 13.46 -12.39
N ILE A 115 -4.41 13.40 -11.73
CA ILE A 115 -3.47 12.27 -11.82
C ILE A 115 -3.69 11.28 -10.68
N TRP A 116 -3.89 10.01 -11.02
CA TRP A 116 -4.05 8.91 -10.07
C TRP A 116 -2.94 7.88 -10.34
N PRO A 117 -1.84 7.87 -9.56
CA PRO A 117 -0.76 6.91 -9.75
C PRO A 117 -1.22 5.47 -9.51
N GLN A 118 -0.62 4.52 -10.22
CA GLN A 118 -0.84 3.09 -9.99
C GLN A 118 -0.31 2.70 -8.60
N SER A 119 -1.03 1.78 -7.94
CA SER A 119 -0.72 1.27 -6.61
C SER A 119 -0.94 -0.23 -6.56
N CYS A 120 0.04 -0.93 -6.00
CA CYS A 120 0.01 -2.38 -5.80
C CYS A 120 -0.61 -2.79 -4.46
N THR A 121 -1.10 -1.85 -3.63
CA THR A 121 -1.55 -2.14 -2.25
C THR A 121 -2.60 -3.25 -2.19
N VAL A 122 -3.53 -3.33 -3.15
CA VAL A 122 -4.55 -4.38 -3.16
C VAL A 122 -3.95 -5.74 -3.54
N ALA A 123 -3.05 -5.77 -4.53
CA ALA A 123 -2.28 -6.96 -4.87
C ALA A 123 -1.42 -7.46 -3.69
N GLU A 124 -0.82 -6.55 -2.90
CA GLU A 124 -0.10 -6.90 -1.67
C GLU A 124 -0.99 -7.54 -0.62
N VAL A 125 -2.15 -6.93 -0.35
CA VAL A 125 -3.13 -7.49 0.59
C VAL A 125 -3.54 -8.88 0.14
N LYS A 126 -3.83 -9.05 -1.15
CA LYS A 126 -4.17 -10.35 -1.74
C LYS A 126 -3.04 -11.36 -1.60
N PHE A 127 -1.78 -10.96 -1.85
CA PHE A 127 -0.60 -11.80 -1.62
C PHE A 127 -0.54 -12.32 -0.19
N PHE A 128 -0.63 -11.42 0.80
CA PHE A 128 -0.56 -11.82 2.21
C PHE A 128 -1.77 -12.65 2.65
N LEU A 129 -2.96 -12.42 2.06
CA LEU A 129 -4.12 -13.28 2.29
C LEU A 129 -3.90 -14.70 1.74
N LEU A 130 -3.28 -14.83 0.55
CA LEU A 130 -2.92 -16.13 -0.02
C LEU A 130 -1.90 -16.87 0.85
N VAL A 131 -0.86 -16.16 1.32
CA VAL A 131 0.12 -16.71 2.28
C VAL A 131 -0.58 -17.17 3.56
N ALA A 132 -1.45 -16.33 4.15
CA ALA A 132 -2.18 -16.66 5.36
C ALA A 132 -3.11 -17.87 5.20
N ALA A 133 -3.72 -18.03 4.02
CA ALA A 133 -4.59 -19.14 3.71
C ALA A 133 -3.84 -20.48 3.59
N ARG A 134 -2.55 -20.44 3.26
CA ARG A 134 -1.71 -21.63 3.04
C ARG A 134 -0.78 -21.94 4.22
N ALA A 135 -0.49 -20.98 5.08
CA ALA A 135 0.37 -21.17 6.25
C ALA A 135 -0.34 -21.97 7.37
N GLU A 136 0.40 -22.87 8.01
CA GLU A 136 -0.11 -23.68 9.14
C GLU A 136 -0.35 -22.84 10.40
N GLU A 137 0.59 -21.94 10.74
CA GLU A 137 0.45 -21.01 11.85
C GLU A 137 -0.09 -19.65 11.36
N ARG A 138 -1.34 -19.35 11.70
CA ARG A 138 -1.98 -18.09 11.32
C ARG A 138 -1.15 -16.89 11.75
N ASN A 139 -0.82 -16.04 10.78
CA ASN A 139 -0.24 -14.71 10.97
C ASN A 139 1.15 -14.69 11.63
N PHE A 140 1.87 -15.82 11.70
CA PHE A 140 3.20 -15.82 12.30
C PHE A 140 4.19 -14.98 11.47
N TYR A 141 4.03 -14.95 10.15
CA TYR A 141 4.88 -14.16 9.26
C TYR A 141 4.86 -12.64 9.57
N ILE A 142 3.79 -12.13 10.17
CA ILE A 142 3.68 -10.74 10.62
C ILE A 142 4.71 -10.43 11.72
N ARG A 143 5.09 -11.42 12.54
CA ARG A 143 6.11 -11.25 13.58
C ARG A 143 7.49 -10.96 13.01
N TYR A 144 7.84 -11.52 11.86
CA TYR A 144 9.09 -11.18 11.17
C TYR A 144 9.10 -9.71 10.76
N MET A 145 8.03 -9.23 10.12
CA MET A 145 7.91 -7.81 9.77
C MET A 145 7.99 -6.89 10.99
N GLN A 146 7.37 -7.27 12.11
CA GLN A 146 7.42 -6.48 13.33
C GLN A 146 8.85 -6.34 13.87
N VAL A 147 9.60 -7.44 13.94
CA VAL A 147 11.00 -7.42 14.38
C VAL A 147 11.85 -6.64 13.39
N CYS A 148 11.74 -6.92 12.09
CA CYS A 148 12.50 -6.21 11.06
C CYS A 148 12.22 -4.70 11.06
N THR A 149 10.96 -4.28 11.21
CA THR A 149 10.59 -2.85 11.32
C THR A 149 11.21 -2.22 12.58
N TYR A 150 11.27 -2.95 13.70
CA TYR A 150 11.88 -2.47 14.93
C TYR A 150 13.40 -2.26 14.78
N ILE A 151 14.12 -3.27 14.25
CA ILE A 151 15.58 -3.19 14.12
C ILE A 151 16.02 -2.17 13.05
N LEU A 152 15.20 -1.96 12.01
CA LEU A 152 15.45 -0.96 10.97
C LEU A 152 15.10 0.47 11.39
N ALA A 153 14.49 0.68 12.56
CA ALA A 153 14.05 2.02 12.98
C ALA A 153 15.24 3.01 13.04
N GLY A 154 15.19 4.06 12.22
CA GLY A 154 16.23 5.08 12.12
C GLY A 154 17.31 4.82 11.06
N LEU A 155 17.18 3.74 10.28
CA LEU A 155 17.98 3.50 9.07
C LEU A 155 17.24 4.07 7.83
N ASN A 156 17.92 4.15 6.68
CA ASN A 156 17.35 4.68 5.45
C ASN A 156 16.55 3.65 4.64
N PHE A 157 16.56 2.38 5.04
CA PHE A 157 15.66 1.37 4.48
C PHE A 157 14.20 1.68 4.81
N SER A 158 13.38 1.72 3.78
CA SER A 158 11.94 1.87 3.88
C SER A 158 11.26 0.58 4.30
N VAL A 159 10.10 0.73 4.95
CA VAL A 159 9.20 -0.40 5.25
C VAL A 159 8.75 -1.12 3.97
N TYR A 160 8.68 -0.40 2.84
CA TYR A 160 8.28 -0.95 1.55
C TYR A 160 9.32 -1.92 0.97
N GLU A 161 10.62 -1.56 1.05
CA GLU A 161 11.72 -2.42 0.60
C GLU A 161 11.77 -3.71 1.44
N LEU A 162 11.66 -3.59 2.76
CA LEU A 162 11.60 -4.77 3.63
C LEU A 162 10.40 -5.66 3.32
N LYS A 163 9.22 -5.07 3.10
CA LYS A 163 8.03 -5.81 2.72
C LYS A 163 8.26 -6.56 1.41
N THR A 164 8.92 -5.92 0.45
CA THR A 164 9.28 -6.53 -0.84
C THR A 164 10.24 -7.70 -0.66
N VAL A 165 11.29 -7.55 0.17
CA VAL A 165 12.19 -8.66 0.55
C VAL A 165 11.42 -9.83 1.14
N LEU A 166 10.51 -9.57 2.08
CA LEU A 166 9.71 -10.63 2.68
C LEU A 166 8.81 -11.34 1.65
N MET A 167 8.20 -10.61 0.72
CA MET A 167 7.35 -11.20 -0.31
C MET A 167 8.15 -12.13 -1.25
N HIS A 168 9.36 -11.74 -1.64
CA HIS A 168 10.28 -12.61 -2.40
C HIS A 168 10.61 -13.88 -1.62
N LEU A 169 11.00 -13.75 -0.35
CA LEU A 169 11.35 -14.91 0.48
C LEU A 169 10.15 -15.83 0.77
N LEU A 170 8.96 -15.28 0.99
CA LEU A 170 7.72 -16.05 1.17
C LEU A 170 7.33 -16.85 -0.09
N THR A 171 7.85 -16.45 -1.25
CA THR A 171 7.64 -17.13 -2.53
C THR A 171 8.74 -18.17 -2.78
N ALA A 172 9.99 -17.87 -2.41
CA ALA A 172 11.13 -18.74 -2.62
C ALA A 172 11.25 -19.90 -1.60
N ILE A 173 10.79 -19.70 -0.36
CA ILE A 173 10.89 -20.68 0.73
C ILE A 173 9.49 -21.29 1.00
N PRO A 174 9.36 -22.62 1.04
CA PRO A 174 8.10 -23.28 1.39
C PRO A 174 7.53 -22.78 2.72
N LEU A 175 6.20 -22.62 2.79
CA LEU A 175 5.51 -21.99 3.93
C LEU A 175 5.69 -22.78 5.24
N GLU A 176 5.99 -24.07 5.16
CA GLU A 176 6.35 -24.93 6.30
C GLU A 176 7.62 -24.46 7.00
N GLY A 177 8.52 -23.79 6.25
CA GLY A 177 9.74 -23.17 6.79
C GLY A 177 9.50 -21.87 7.56
N TRP A 178 8.29 -21.30 7.49
CA TRP A 178 7.91 -20.04 8.15
C TRP A 178 7.21 -20.27 9.49
N HIS A 179 7.84 -21.09 10.33
CA HIS A 179 7.34 -21.50 11.64
C HIS A 179 8.15 -20.88 12.78
N ARG A 180 7.56 -20.73 13.96
CA ARG A 180 8.22 -20.20 15.17
C ARG A 180 9.52 -20.88 15.55
N SER A 181 9.65 -22.17 15.26
CA SER A 181 10.88 -22.94 15.52
C SER A 181 12.07 -22.46 14.68
N TYR A 182 11.80 -21.90 13.50
CA TYR A 182 12.81 -21.39 12.57
C TYR A 182 12.89 -19.86 12.62
N PHE A 183 12.38 -19.22 13.69
CA PHE A 183 12.24 -17.77 13.72
C PHE A 183 13.56 -17.04 13.47
N LEU A 184 14.63 -17.42 14.18
CA LEU A 184 15.94 -16.78 14.01
C LEU A 184 16.55 -17.05 12.63
N GLU A 185 16.38 -18.25 12.10
CA GLU A 185 16.86 -18.62 10.76
C GLU A 185 16.15 -17.80 9.67
N ARG A 186 14.83 -17.62 9.78
CA ARG A 186 14.07 -16.79 8.82
C ARG A 186 14.44 -15.31 8.93
N ILE A 187 14.70 -14.79 10.14
CA ILE A 187 15.22 -13.41 10.30
C ILE A 187 16.59 -13.28 9.64
N ASP A 188 17.49 -14.24 9.87
CA ASP A 188 18.82 -14.26 9.24
C ASP A 188 18.72 -14.34 7.70
N ASP A 189 17.81 -15.13 7.15
CA ASP A 189 17.55 -15.18 5.71
C ASP A 189 17.01 -13.86 5.16
N ILE A 190 16.14 -13.15 5.90
CA ILE A 190 15.68 -11.80 5.53
C ILE A 190 16.86 -10.82 5.45
N LEU A 191 17.74 -10.82 6.46
CA LEU A 191 18.89 -9.93 6.48
C LEU A 191 19.93 -10.29 5.40
N ARG A 192 20.16 -11.58 5.16
CA ARG A 192 21.06 -12.07 4.12
C ARG A 192 20.55 -11.68 2.74
N TYR A 193 19.26 -11.87 2.47
CA TYR A 193 18.65 -11.49 1.21
C TYR A 193 18.72 -9.98 0.99
N LEU A 194 18.38 -9.17 2.00
CA LEU A 194 18.51 -7.72 1.93
C LEU A 194 19.97 -7.31 1.65
N ARG A 195 20.95 -7.94 2.31
CA ARG A 195 22.37 -7.71 2.05
C ARG A 195 22.74 -7.99 0.60
N CYS A 196 22.35 -9.14 0.06
CA CYS A 196 22.59 -9.47 -1.35
C CYS A 196 21.95 -8.42 -2.27
N CYS A 197 20.72 -7.97 -1.99
CA CYS A 197 20.09 -6.92 -2.78
C CYS A 197 20.88 -5.61 -2.76
N VAL A 198 21.44 -5.21 -1.62
CA VAL A 198 22.27 -4.00 -1.55
C VAL A 198 23.58 -4.18 -2.29
N GLU A 199 24.27 -5.31 -2.09
CA GLU A 199 25.56 -5.63 -2.75
C GLU A 199 25.42 -5.64 -4.28
N GLU A 200 24.33 -6.21 -4.79
CA GLU A 200 23.99 -6.25 -6.22
C GLU A 200 23.26 -4.97 -6.69
N LYS A 201 23.02 -4.01 -5.79
CA LYS A 201 22.23 -2.78 -6.01
C LYS A 201 20.87 -3.03 -6.66
N HIS A 202 20.29 -4.19 -6.40
CA HIS A 202 19.09 -4.65 -7.06
C HIS A 202 18.10 -5.28 -6.08
N LEU A 203 16.94 -4.63 -5.95
CA LEU A 203 15.75 -5.20 -5.32
C LEU A 203 14.58 -5.07 -6.30
N GLY A 204 14.24 -6.17 -6.96
CA GLY A 204 13.13 -6.18 -7.92
C GLY A 204 11.79 -5.92 -7.23
N HIS A 205 10.98 -5.03 -7.78
CA HIS A 205 9.62 -4.78 -7.33
C HIS A 205 8.81 -6.08 -7.46
N PHE A 206 8.10 -6.48 -6.40
CA PHE A 206 7.50 -7.81 -6.36
C PHE A 206 6.48 -8.08 -7.47
N PHE A 207 5.72 -7.07 -7.93
CA PHE A 207 4.66 -7.24 -8.95
C PHE A 207 5.01 -6.79 -10.36
N ILE A 208 6.20 -6.23 -10.61
CA ILE A 208 6.53 -5.64 -11.93
C ILE A 208 7.73 -6.38 -12.49
N GLY A 209 7.53 -7.05 -13.63
CA GLY A 209 8.54 -7.88 -14.30
C GLY A 209 8.95 -9.12 -13.51
N ASN A 210 8.13 -9.56 -12.55
CA ASN A 210 8.40 -10.74 -11.73
C ASN A 210 7.52 -11.91 -12.17
N GLU A 211 8.15 -13.00 -12.61
CA GLU A 211 7.47 -14.23 -13.06
C GLU A 211 6.99 -15.10 -11.89
N ASP A 212 7.55 -14.90 -10.68
CA ASP A 212 7.24 -15.71 -9.49
C ASP A 212 5.94 -15.28 -8.78
N VAL A 213 5.24 -14.26 -9.29
CA VAL A 213 3.99 -13.79 -8.69
C VAL A 213 2.93 -14.89 -8.75
N PRO A 214 2.23 -15.21 -7.63
CA PRO A 214 1.17 -16.21 -7.62
C PRO A 214 0.09 -15.93 -8.66
N ALA A 215 -0.32 -16.96 -9.40
CA ALA A 215 -1.30 -16.84 -10.48
C ALA A 215 -2.68 -16.32 -10.04
N GLU A 216 -3.01 -16.41 -8.75
CA GLU A 216 -4.23 -15.80 -8.20
C GLU A 216 -4.21 -14.27 -8.20
N ILE A 217 -3.04 -13.65 -8.33
CA ILE A 217 -2.88 -12.19 -8.42
C ILE A 217 -2.91 -11.79 -9.90
N ILE A 218 -3.96 -11.07 -10.27
CA ILE A 218 -4.22 -10.65 -11.64
C ILE A 218 -3.52 -9.32 -11.88
N LEU A 219 -2.46 -9.37 -12.66
CA LEU A 219 -1.67 -8.20 -13.03
C LEU A 219 -2.00 -7.74 -14.46
N PRO A 220 -1.97 -6.42 -14.70
CA PRO A 220 -1.95 -5.85 -16.04
C PRO A 220 -0.88 -6.49 -16.95
N GLN A 221 -1.07 -6.43 -18.26
CA GLN A 221 -0.13 -7.03 -19.22
C GLN A 221 1.24 -6.34 -19.19
N ASP A 222 1.24 -5.02 -19.16
CA ASP A 222 2.43 -4.18 -19.01
C ASP A 222 3.23 -4.52 -17.75
N PHE A 223 2.58 -4.84 -16.64
CA PHE A 223 3.27 -5.27 -15.41
C PHE A 223 4.02 -6.60 -15.59
N ARG A 224 3.45 -7.53 -16.36
CA ARG A 224 4.04 -8.86 -16.59
C ARG A 224 5.15 -8.84 -17.64
N GLU A 225 5.01 -7.99 -18.66
CA GLU A 225 5.96 -7.91 -19.79
C GLU A 225 7.09 -6.91 -19.57
N SER A 226 7.00 -6.08 -18.51
CA SER A 226 8.06 -5.13 -18.16
C SER A 226 9.33 -5.82 -17.69
N GLU A 227 10.47 -5.17 -17.89
CA GLU A 227 11.69 -5.54 -17.18
C GLU A 227 11.49 -5.39 -15.66
N PRO A 228 12.15 -6.21 -14.82
CA PRO A 228 12.04 -6.11 -13.38
C PRO A 228 12.34 -4.69 -12.89
N LEU A 229 11.36 -4.03 -12.29
CA LEU A 229 11.54 -2.66 -11.80
C LEU A 229 12.43 -2.70 -10.56
N ASN A 230 13.60 -2.06 -10.61
CA ASN A 230 14.54 -2.05 -9.48
C ASN A 230 14.21 -0.94 -8.48
N LEU A 231 13.88 -1.31 -7.23
CA LEU A 231 13.66 -0.38 -6.12
C LEU A 231 14.97 0.26 -5.61
N PHE A 232 16.11 -0.40 -5.83
CA PHE A 232 17.43 0.03 -5.41
C PHE A 232 18.20 0.78 -6.50
N GLU A 233 17.53 1.29 -7.54
CA GLU A 233 18.14 2.13 -8.58
C GLU A 233 18.93 3.31 -7.97
N HIS A 234 18.46 3.84 -6.84
CA HIS A 234 19.14 4.92 -6.12
C HIS A 234 20.50 4.52 -5.50
N LEU A 235 20.80 3.23 -5.36
CA LEU A 235 22.09 2.72 -4.91
C LEU A 235 23.14 2.69 -6.03
N GLU A 236 22.80 3.13 -7.24
CA GLU A 236 23.83 3.37 -8.25
C GLU A 236 24.78 4.51 -7.84
N ASP A 237 24.30 5.45 -7.03
CA ASP A 237 25.12 6.44 -6.35
C ASP A 237 26.08 5.77 -5.34
N PRO A 238 27.41 5.87 -5.53
CA PRO A 238 28.39 5.23 -4.65
C PRO A 238 28.28 5.62 -3.18
N GLU A 239 27.88 6.86 -2.88
CA GLU A 239 27.75 7.32 -1.49
C GLU A 239 26.52 6.68 -0.82
N ARG A 240 25.40 6.61 -1.53
CA ARG A 240 24.19 5.93 -1.05
C ARG A 240 24.42 4.43 -0.86
N HIS A 241 25.12 3.80 -1.80
CA HIS A 241 25.47 2.39 -1.71
C HIS A 241 26.36 2.11 -0.49
N LYS A 242 27.42 2.90 -0.31
CA LYS A 242 28.31 2.78 0.86
C LYS A 242 27.55 2.98 2.16
N GLN A 243 26.65 3.95 2.22
CA GLN A 243 25.81 4.20 3.38
C GLN A 243 24.90 2.99 3.67
N ALA A 244 24.23 2.43 2.65
CA ALA A 244 23.39 1.25 2.81
C ALA A 244 24.19 0.03 3.32
N LEU A 245 25.43 -0.17 2.86
CA LEU A 245 26.32 -1.23 3.37
C LEU A 245 26.68 -1.04 4.84
N GLN A 246 26.96 0.21 5.27
CA GLN A 246 27.21 0.52 6.69
C GLN A 246 25.98 0.26 7.56
N GLU A 247 24.79 0.63 7.07
CA GLU A 247 23.54 0.38 7.78
C GLU A 247 23.23 -1.12 7.92
N LEU A 248 23.65 -1.96 6.97
CA LEU A 248 23.55 -3.42 7.09
C LEU A 248 24.46 -4.01 8.16
N GLU A 249 25.63 -3.42 8.40
CA GLU A 249 26.49 -3.80 9.53
C GLU A 249 25.83 -3.43 10.86
N GLU A 250 25.31 -2.21 10.98
CA GLU A 250 24.56 -1.77 12.17
C GLU A 250 23.34 -2.66 12.43
N LEU A 251 22.65 -3.09 11.38
CA LEU A 251 21.48 -3.95 11.47
C LEU A 251 21.81 -5.32 12.09
N GLN A 252 22.96 -5.90 11.73
CA GLN A 252 23.42 -7.15 12.34
C GLN A 252 23.75 -6.97 13.82
N ASP A 253 24.43 -5.88 14.18
CA ASP A 253 24.75 -5.57 15.57
C ASP A 253 23.49 -5.33 16.42
N ARG A 254 22.48 -4.66 15.85
CA ARG A 254 21.17 -4.46 16.48
C ARG A 254 20.42 -5.77 16.69
N LEU A 255 20.40 -6.65 15.70
CA LEU A 255 19.79 -7.97 15.86
C LEU A 255 20.51 -8.76 16.97
N MET A 256 21.84 -8.80 16.95
CA MET A 256 22.61 -9.48 18.00
C MET A 256 22.33 -8.90 19.39
N SER A 257 22.21 -7.58 19.49
CA SER A 257 21.88 -6.90 20.75
C SER A 257 20.47 -7.26 21.24
N LEU A 258 19.49 -7.29 20.35
CA LEU A 258 18.12 -7.70 20.67
C LEU A 258 18.09 -9.15 21.19
N LEU A 259 18.83 -10.05 20.54
CA LEU A 259 18.85 -11.47 20.89
C LEU A 259 19.57 -11.74 22.22
N ILE A 260 20.65 -11.02 22.51
CA ILE A 260 21.45 -11.23 23.72
C ILE A 260 20.85 -10.49 24.93
N TYR A 261 20.39 -9.25 24.73
CA TYR A 261 20.04 -8.34 25.81
C TYR A 261 18.54 -8.01 25.90
N GLY A 262 17.73 -8.43 24.93
CA GLY A 262 16.28 -8.14 24.90
C GLY A 262 15.97 -6.66 24.75
N LYS A 263 16.87 -5.87 24.16
CA LYS A 263 16.76 -4.42 23.95
C LYS A 263 16.79 -4.10 22.46
#